data_AF-A0A136HR36-F1
#
_entry.id   AF-A0A136HR36-F1
#
_cell.length_a   1.000
_cell.length_b   1.000
_cell.length_c   1.000
_cell.angle_alpha   90.00
_cell.angle_beta   90.00
_cell.angle_gamma   90.00
#
_symmetry.space_group_name_H-M   'P 1'
#
loop_
_entity.id
_entity.type
_entity.pdbx_description
1 polymer ?
#
loop_
_entity_poly.entity_id
_entity_poly.type
_entity_poly.pdbx_seq_one_letter_code
_entity_poly.pdbx_strand_id
1 'polypeptide(L)'
;MQEKEVRLLFKAGVFDSCQAIPISMARGWTLKFVTKQEEVFTLELQRSKKEREFKSLDGAAAVAKRIGFEWLKVQIGDLEWQEKVK
;
A
#
# COMPACT_ATOMS: atom_id res chain seq x y z
N MET A 1 10.40 -0.71 -2.30
CA MET A 1 10.37 0.02 -3.60
C MET A 1 10.00 1.49 -3.43
N GLN A 2 10.42 2.37 -4.34
CA GLN A 2 9.97 3.77 -4.35
C GLN A 2 8.62 3.95 -5.07
N GLU A 3 7.89 5.02 -4.73
CA GLU A 3 6.57 5.34 -5.32
C GLU A 3 6.58 5.40 -6.86
N LYS A 4 7.68 5.87 -7.47
CA LYS A 4 7.84 5.91 -8.92
C LYS A 4 7.90 4.51 -9.55
N GLU A 5 8.62 3.58 -8.93
CA GLU A 5 8.76 2.20 -9.41
C GLU A 5 7.42 1.47 -9.30
N VAL A 6 6.75 1.61 -8.15
CA VAL A 6 5.40 1.04 -7.95
C VAL A 6 4.42 1.57 -9.00
N ARG A 7 4.47 2.87 -9.32
CA ARG A 7 3.60 3.45 -10.35
C ARG A 7 3.90 2.91 -11.75
N LEU A 8 5.15 2.60 -12.09
CA LEU A 8 5.51 1.97 -13.36
C LEU A 8 4.96 0.54 -13.44
N LEU A 9 5.16 -0.25 -12.39
CA LEU A 9 4.65 -1.63 -12.30
C LEU A 9 3.12 -1.68 -12.32
N PHE A 10 2.46 -0.72 -11.67
CA PHE A 10 1.00 -0.58 -11.74
C PHE A 10 0.52 -0.36 -13.18
N LYS A 11 1.14 0.58 -13.90
CA LYS A 11 0.80 0.85 -15.31
C LYS A 11 1.05 -0.34 -16.23
N ALA A 12 2.04 -1.18 -15.90
CA ALA A 12 2.32 -2.43 -16.60
C ALA A 12 1.33 -3.56 -16.25
N GLY A 13 0.38 -3.33 -15.33
CA GLY A 13 -0.64 -4.31 -14.94
C GLY A 13 -0.10 -5.47 -14.10
N VAL A 14 1.02 -5.25 -13.39
CA VAL A 14 1.71 -6.28 -12.57
C VAL A 14 0.96 -6.57 -11.27
N PHE A 15 0.35 -5.53 -10.67
CA PHE A 15 -0.34 -5.66 -9.41
C PHE A 15 -1.76 -6.22 -9.57
N ASP A 16 -2.15 -7.03 -8.59
CA ASP A 16 -3.50 -7.51 -8.39
C ASP A 16 -4.24 -6.61 -7.39
N SER A 17 -3.63 -6.33 -6.23
CA SER A 17 -4.26 -5.52 -5.18
C SER A 17 -3.28 -4.68 -4.37
N CYS A 18 -3.83 -3.65 -3.72
CA CYS A 18 -3.13 -2.81 -2.74
C CYS A 18 -3.82 -2.95 -1.38
N GLN A 19 -3.02 -3.16 -0.34
CA GLN A 19 -3.49 -3.42 1.02
C GLN A 19 -2.85 -2.44 2.01
N ALA A 20 -3.66 -1.86 2.89
CA ALA A 20 -3.21 -1.10 4.05
C ALA A 20 -3.27 -1.98 5.29
N ILE A 21 -2.14 -2.09 5.99
CA ILE A 21 -2.00 -2.93 7.18
C ILE A 21 -1.38 -2.07 8.29
N PRO A 22 -1.87 -2.16 9.55
CA PRO A 22 -1.26 -1.48 10.66
C PRO A 22 0.12 -2.08 10.94
N ILE A 23 1.13 -1.23 11.12
CA ILE A 23 2.48 -1.68 11.50
C ILE A 23 2.48 -2.21 12.93
N SER A 24 1.64 -1.60 13.78
CA SER A 24 1.34 -2.07 15.13
C SER A 24 -0.07 -1.61 15.51
N MET A 25 -0.69 -2.27 16.48
CA MET A 25 -2.04 -1.94 17.00
C MET A 25 -2.23 -0.47 17.41
N ALA A 26 -1.14 0.25 17.72
CA ALA A 26 -1.18 1.63 18.19
C ALA A 26 -0.48 2.64 17.28
N ARG A 27 0.26 2.20 16.26
CA ARG A 27 1.06 3.11 15.43
C ARG A 27 1.13 2.68 13.97
N GLY A 28 0.61 3.59 13.16
CA GLY A 28 0.94 3.73 11.75
C GLY A 28 0.42 2.63 10.85
N TRP A 29 0.50 2.93 9.56
CA TRP A 29 0.03 2.09 8.47
C TRP A 29 1.15 1.89 7.48
N THR A 30 1.18 0.74 6.82
CA THR A 30 2.03 0.47 5.67
C THR A 30 1.18 0.03 4.48
N LEU A 31 1.72 0.20 3.27
CA LEU A 31 1.09 -0.30 2.05
C LEU A 31 1.84 -1.54 1.57
N LYS A 32 1.10 -2.63 1.38
CA LYS A 32 1.53 -3.81 0.66
C LYS A 32 0.89 -3.84 -0.72
N PHE A 33 1.68 -4.17 -1.73
CA PHE A 33 1.24 -4.34 -3.10
C PHE A 33 1.42 -5.81 -3.46
N VAL A 34 0.31 -6.47 -3.77
CA VAL A 34 0.31 -7.89 -4.11
C VAL A 34 0.27 -8.00 -5.64
N THR A 35 1.20 -8.74 -6.22
CA THR A 35 1.22 -9.00 -7.66
C THR A 35 0.29 -10.15 -8.01
N LYS A 36 0.01 -10.29 -9.31
CA LYS A 36 -0.71 -11.46 -9.85
C LYS A 36 0.03 -12.79 -9.64
N GLN A 37 1.30 -12.74 -9.26
CA GLN A 37 2.15 -13.89 -8.94
C GLN A 37 2.26 -14.11 -7.41
N GLU A 38 1.40 -13.43 -6.63
CA GLU A 38 1.37 -13.50 -5.16
C GLU A 38 2.62 -12.94 -4.46
N GLU A 39 3.48 -12.25 -5.19
CA GLU A 39 4.61 -11.53 -4.60
C GLU A 39 4.13 -10.27 -3.90
N VAL A 40 4.73 -9.98 -2.75
CA VAL A 40 4.33 -8.86 -1.90
C VAL A 40 5.46 -7.84 -1.82
N PHE A 41 5.14 -6.60 -2.19
CA PHE A 41 6.06 -5.48 -2.12
C PHE A 41 5.60 -4.42 -1.15
N THR A 42 6.53 -3.71 -0.52
CA THR A 42 6.26 -2.55 0.33
C THR A 42 6.91 -1.28 -0.22
N LEU A 43 6.32 -0.12 0.12
CA LEU A 43 6.95 1.17 -0.15
C LEU A 43 8.11 1.39 0.82
N GLU A 44 9.19 1.98 0.32
CA GLU A 44 10.35 2.35 1.13
C GLU A 44 10.48 3.88 1.27
N LEU A 45 11.07 4.32 2.38
CA LEU A 45 11.58 5.67 2.55
C LEU A 45 12.80 5.88 1.66
N GLN A 46 12.76 6.93 0.84
CA GLN A 46 13.80 7.23 -0.16
C GLN A 46 15.22 7.34 0.41
N ARG A 47 15.38 7.69 1.69
CA ARG A 47 16.70 7.93 2.31
C ARG A 47 17.22 6.78 3.18
N SER A 48 16.37 5.87 3.64
CA SER A 48 16.74 4.90 4.68
C SER A 48 16.46 3.44 4.33
N LYS A 49 15.88 3.15 3.15
CA LYS A 49 15.44 1.78 2.75
C LYS A 49 14.54 1.08 3.78
N LYS A 50 14.00 1.83 4.74
CA LYS A 50 13.00 1.34 5.70
C LYS A 50 11.63 1.39 5.04
N GLU A 51 10.73 0.53 5.48
CA GLU A 51 9.34 0.60 5.05
C GLU A 51 8.74 1.97 5.33
N ARG A 52 7.91 2.43 4.40
CA ARG A 52 7.26 3.74 4.50
C ARG A 52 6.08 3.62 5.44
N GLU A 53 6.22 4.27 6.57
CA GLU A 53 5.17 4.36 7.59
C GLU A 53 4.27 5.59 7.35
N PHE A 54 2.97 5.38 7.36
CA PHE A 54 1.95 6.40 7.29
C PHE A 54 1.34 6.62 8.67
N LYS A 55 1.11 7.87 9.06
CA LYS A 55 0.51 8.17 10.38
C LYS A 55 -0.97 7.78 10.46
N SER A 56 -1.68 7.74 9.34
CA SER A 56 -3.10 7.44 9.23
C SER A 56 -3.41 6.59 7.99
N LEU A 57 -4.56 5.93 8.02
CA LEU A 57 -5.09 5.20 6.87
C LEU A 57 -5.31 6.14 5.69
N ASP A 58 -5.85 7.35 5.91
CA ASP A 58 -6.03 8.37 4.86
C ASP A 58 -4.72 8.73 4.17
N GLY A 59 -3.62 8.81 4.92
CA GLY A 59 -2.29 9.08 4.37
C GLY A 59 -1.80 7.97 3.45
N ALA A 60 -2.09 6.71 3.81
CA ALA A 60 -1.80 5.55 2.97
C ALA A 60 -2.72 5.53 1.72
N ALA A 61 -4.02 5.76 1.92
CA ALA A 61 -5.03 5.84 0.87
C ALA A 61 -4.68 6.91 -0.19
N ALA A 62 -4.25 8.09 0.23
CA ALA A 62 -3.82 9.15 -0.69
C ALA A 62 -2.61 8.75 -1.55
N VAL A 63 -1.73 7.85 -1.07
CA VAL A 63 -0.63 7.30 -1.88
C VAL A 63 -1.12 6.23 -2.84
N ALA A 64 -1.97 5.30 -2.39
CA ALA A 64 -2.57 4.28 -3.25
C ALA A 64 -3.29 4.93 -4.45
N LYS A 65 -4.05 5.99 -4.21
CA LYS A 65 -4.70 6.80 -5.24
C LYS A 65 -3.70 7.44 -6.22
N ARG A 66 -2.62 8.04 -5.71
CA ARG A 66 -1.57 8.65 -6.56
C ARG A 66 -0.86 7.64 -7.45
N ILE A 67 -0.73 6.40 -6.98
CA ILE A 67 -0.17 5.31 -7.78
C ILE A 67 -1.16 4.91 -8.89
N GLY A 68 -2.46 4.87 -8.57
CA GLY A 68 -3.54 4.63 -9.52
C GLY A 68 -4.56 3.58 -9.07
N PHE A 69 -4.45 3.06 -7.85
CA PHE A 69 -5.42 2.11 -7.32
C PHE A 69 -6.76 2.81 -7.02
N GLU A 70 -7.87 2.20 -7.44
CA GLU A 70 -9.24 2.67 -7.14
C GLU A 70 -9.77 2.12 -5.81
N TRP A 71 -9.24 0.97 -5.39
CA TRP A 71 -9.64 0.28 -4.17
C TRP A 71 -8.43 -0.01 -3.30
N LEU A 72 -8.62 0.14 -1.99
CA LEU A 72 -7.65 -0.20 -0.97
C LEU A 72 -8.26 -1.27 -0.06
N LYS A 73 -7.65 -2.45 -0.01
CA LYS A 73 -7.99 -3.44 1.03
C LYS A 73 -7.41 -2.95 2.34
N VAL A 74 -8.18 -3.01 3.41
CA VAL A 74 -7.71 -2.64 4.75
C VAL A 74 -7.83 -3.86 5.62
N GLN A 75 -6.73 -4.24 6.27
CA GLN A 75 -6.66 -5.43 7.11
C GLN A 75 -6.16 -5.04 8.50
N ILE A 76 -6.94 -5.35 9.54
CA ILE A 76 -6.60 -5.16 10.96
C ILE A 76 -6.86 -6.47 11.70
N GLY A 77 -5.80 -7.22 12.02
CA GLY A 77 -5.96 -8.57 12.59
C GLY A 77 -6.74 -9.46 11.64
N ASP A 78 -7.86 -10.00 12.12
CA ASP A 78 -8.78 -10.84 11.33
C ASP A 78 -9.84 -10.03 10.55
N LEU A 79 -9.90 -8.72 10.76
CA LEU A 79 -10.89 -7.86 10.12
C LEU A 79 -10.34 -7.33 8.78
N GLU A 80 -11.03 -7.65 7.68
CA GLU A 80 -10.70 -7.17 6.33
C GLU A 80 -11.91 -6.47 5.69
N TRP A 81 -11.69 -5.32 5.07
CA TRP A 81 -12.69 -4.68 4.21
C TRP A 81 -12.03 -3.98 3.02
N GLN A 82 -12.85 -3.55 2.05
CA GLN A 82 -12.39 -2.74 0.93
C GLN A 82 -12.92 -1.31 1.04
N GLU A 83 -12.03 -0.34 0.87
CA GLU A 83 -12.36 1.07 0.85
C GLU A 83 -12.07 1.65 -0.55
N LYS A 84 -13.03 2.40 -1.08
CA LYS A 84 -12.82 3.15 -2.32
C LYS A 84 -11.96 4.37 -2.02
N VAL A 85 -10.82 4.48 -2.66
CA VAL A 85 -9.91 5.62 -2.45
C VAL A 85 -10.48 6.85 -3.16
N LYS A 86 -11.13 7.73 -2.38
CA LYS A 86 -11.82 8.95 -2.88
C LYS A 86 -10.88 10.07 -3.29
#